data_AF-A0AAF0FVY9-F1
#
_entry.id   AF-A0AAF0FVY9-F1
#
_cell.length_a   1.000
_cell.length_b   1.000
_cell.length_c   1.000
_cell.angle_alpha   90.00
_cell.angle_beta   90.00
_cell.angle_gamma   90.00
#
_symmetry.space_group_name_H-M   'P 1'
#
loop_
_entity.id
_entity.type
_entity.pdbx_description
1 polymer ?
#
loop_
_entity_poly.entity_id
_entity_poly.type
_entity_poly.pdbx_seq_one_letter_code
_entity_poly.pdbx_strand_id
1 'polypeptide(L)'
;MQSTSIRIQQKTRESLSRLKKHPRESFDDVITRLIDANADDEPLSEETIQAIEKSLKEYREGIYYTHEEILADLGISETTLESGVCETPEEKYPTGKKTKKEKDA
;
A
#
# COMPACT_ATOMS: atom_id res chain seq x y z
N MET A 1 -11.03 22.34 -25.13
CA MET A 1 -10.97 22.36 -23.66
C MET A 1 -12.09 23.24 -23.16
N GLN A 2 -12.97 22.73 -22.30
CA GLN A 2 -13.98 23.55 -21.63
C GLN A 2 -13.36 24.06 -20.32
N SER A 3 -13.40 25.37 -20.09
CA SER A 3 -12.85 25.98 -18.87
C SER A 3 -13.96 26.70 -18.12
N THR A 4 -14.01 26.50 -16.81
CA THR A 4 -14.92 27.18 -15.91
C THR A 4 -14.16 28.11 -14.96
N SER A 5 -14.80 29.20 -14.57
CA SER A 5 -14.18 30.20 -13.69
C SER A 5 -14.48 29.86 -12.23
N ILE A 6 -13.44 29.70 -11.42
CA ILE A 6 -13.57 29.61 -9.95
C ILE A 6 -13.06 30.89 -9.30
N ARG A 7 -13.71 31.35 -8.24
CA ARG A 7 -13.22 32.46 -7.42
C ARG A 7 -12.48 31.92 -6.21
N ILE A 8 -11.25 32.38 -6.01
CA ILE A 8 -10.40 32.02 -4.87
C ILE A 8 -9.87 33.28 -4.19
N GLN A 9 -9.46 33.16 -2.94
CA GLN A 9 -8.80 34.26 -2.23
C GLN A 9 -7.41 34.54 -2.82
N GLN A 10 -6.95 35.79 -2.69
CA GLN A 10 -5.63 36.20 -3.16
C GLN A 10 -4.50 35.38 -2.51
N LYS A 11 -4.61 35.12 -1.20
CA LYS A 11 -3.68 34.27 -0.46
C LYS A 11 -3.60 32.85 -1.05
N THR A 12 -4.73 32.27 -1.43
CA THR A 12 -4.78 30.93 -2.06
C THR A 12 -4.07 30.95 -3.43
N ARG A 13 -4.29 31.99 -4.23
CA ARG A 13 -3.60 32.16 -5.53
C ARG A 13 -2.08 32.26 -5.35
N GLU A 14 -1.62 32.97 -4.32
CA GLU A 14 -0.19 33.07 -3.98
C GLU A 14 0.39 31.71 -3.57
N SER A 15 -0.34 30.93 -2.75
CA SER A 15 0.05 29.56 -2.41
C SER A 15 0.16 28.68 -3.66
N LEU A 16 -0.83 28.71 -4.55
CA LEU A 16 -0.77 27.98 -5.82
C LEU A 16 0.42 28.41 -6.68
N SER A 17 0.79 29.69 -6.65
CA SER A 17 1.98 30.18 -7.39
C SER A 17 3.28 29.59 -6.85
N ARG A 18 3.37 29.31 -5.55
CA ARG A 18 4.55 28.67 -4.93
C ARG A 18 4.62 27.17 -5.20
N LEU A 19 3.48 26.56 -5.52
CA LEU A 19 3.37 25.12 -5.84
C LEU A 19 3.65 24.80 -7.30
N LYS A 20 3.90 25.81 -8.15
CA LYS A 20 4.32 25.61 -9.53
C LYS A 20 5.71 24.98 -9.57
N LYS A 21 5.87 23.91 -10.36
CA LYS A 21 7.15 23.28 -10.70
C LYS A 21 7.96 24.13 -11.67
N HIS A 22 7.28 24.89 -12.53
CA HIS A 22 7.90 25.75 -13.53
C HIS A 22 7.12 27.07 -13.71
N PRO A 23 7.78 28.19 -14.07
CA PRO A 23 7.11 29.50 -14.11
C PRO A 23 5.91 29.58 -15.06
N ARG A 24 5.89 28.76 -16.11
CA ARG A 24 4.85 28.74 -17.15
C ARG A 24 3.71 27.75 -16.89
N GLU A 25 3.78 26.96 -15.83
CA GLU A 25 2.71 26.01 -15.46
C GLU A 25 1.38 26.75 -15.27
N SER A 26 0.28 26.21 -15.78
CA SER A 26 -1.03 26.81 -15.56
C SER A 26 -1.51 26.52 -14.13
N PHE A 27 -2.41 27.33 -13.60
CA PHE A 27 -3.00 27.04 -12.29
C PHE A 27 -3.90 25.80 -12.35
N ASP A 28 -4.49 25.52 -13.51
CA ASP A 28 -5.30 24.32 -13.75
C ASP A 28 -4.45 23.06 -13.61
N ASP A 29 -3.28 23.01 -14.25
CA ASP A 29 -2.34 21.87 -14.14
C ASP A 29 -1.90 21.63 -12.68
N VAL A 30 -1.62 22.71 -11.95
CA VAL A 30 -1.27 22.62 -10.53
C VAL A 30 -2.44 22.04 -9.72
N ILE A 31 -3.67 22.51 -9.97
CA ILE A 31 -4.86 22.05 -9.25
C ILE A 31 -5.13 20.59 -9.57
N THR A 32 -5.14 20.20 -10.85
CA THR A 32 -5.36 18.82 -11.29
C THR A 32 -4.34 17.88 -10.65
N ARG A 33 -3.06 18.23 -10.71
CA ARG A 33 -2.01 17.45 -10.04
C ARG A 33 -2.21 17.33 -8.53
N LEU A 34 -2.71 18.38 -7.88
CA LEU A 34 -3.00 18.32 -6.45
C LEU A 34 -4.21 17.43 -6.16
N ILE A 35 -5.22 17.46 -7.02
CA ILE A 35 -6.37 16.56 -6.94
C ILE A 35 -5.89 15.12 -7.10
N ASP A 36 -5.17 14.80 -8.18
CA ASP A 36 -4.67 13.45 -8.46
C ASP A 36 -3.75 12.91 -7.34
N ALA A 37 -3.01 13.80 -6.67
CA ALA A 37 -2.15 13.40 -5.56
C ALA A 37 -2.90 13.17 -4.23
N ASN A 38 -4.14 13.64 -4.10
CA ASN A 38 -4.93 13.53 -2.86
C ASN A 38 -6.20 12.70 -3.01
N ALA A 39 -6.70 12.55 -4.24
CA ALA A 39 -7.77 11.63 -4.58
C ALA A 39 -7.15 10.23 -4.67
N ASP A 40 -7.42 9.42 -3.66
CA ASP A 40 -7.22 7.98 -3.76
C ASP A 40 -8.45 7.40 -4.44
N ASP A 41 -8.32 7.04 -5.72
CA ASP A 41 -9.40 6.44 -6.51
C ASP A 41 -9.72 5.02 -6.04
N GLU A 42 -8.81 4.38 -5.29
CA GLU A 42 -8.96 3.01 -4.78
C GLU A 42 -8.65 2.97 -3.27
N PRO A 43 -9.48 3.63 -2.44
CA PRO A 43 -9.26 3.63 -1.01
C PRO A 43 -9.40 2.21 -0.44
N LEU A 44 -8.51 1.85 0.47
CA LEU A 44 -8.59 0.57 1.16
C LEU A 44 -9.92 0.43 1.89
N SER A 45 -10.53 -0.75 1.80
CA SER A 45 -11.68 -1.08 2.64
C SER A 45 -11.29 -1.09 4.11
N GLU A 46 -12.24 -0.78 4.98
CA GLU A 46 -12.05 -0.81 6.43
C GLU A 46 -11.53 -2.18 6.92
N GLU A 47 -12.02 -3.27 6.31
CA GLU A 47 -11.54 -4.62 6.58
C GLU A 47 -10.05 -4.79 6.23
N THR A 48 -9.63 -4.29 5.07
CA THR A 48 -8.22 -4.34 4.64
C THR A 48 -7.33 -3.54 5.59
N ILE A 49 -7.77 -2.36 6.02
CA ILE A 49 -7.05 -1.53 6.98
C ILE A 49 -6.86 -2.29 8.31
N GLN A 50 -7.94 -2.87 8.85
CA GLN A 50 -7.88 -3.65 10.08
C GLN A 50 -6.97 -4.88 9.97
N ALA A 51 -6.99 -5.56 8.83
CA ALA A 51 -6.09 -6.68 8.56
C ALA A 51 -4.62 -6.24 8.57
N ILE A 52 -4.29 -5.11 7.94
CA ILE A 52 -2.94 -4.54 7.95
C ILE A 52 -2.50 -4.18 9.37
N GLU A 53 -3.34 -3.49 10.14
CA GLU A 53 -3.03 -3.12 11.52
C GLU A 53 -2.77 -4.33 12.41
N LYS A 54 -3.58 -5.38 12.25
CA LYS A 54 -3.38 -6.66 12.94
C LYS A 54 -2.04 -7.28 12.56
N SER A 55 -1.72 -7.38 11.28
CA SER A 55 -0.43 -7.93 10.82
C SER A 55 0.77 -7.14 11.32
N LEU A 56 0.68 -5.80 11.38
CA LEU A 56 1.73 -4.96 11.95
C LEU A 56 1.94 -5.21 13.45
N LYS A 57 0.85 -5.45 14.19
CA LYS A 57 0.93 -5.82 15.60
C LYS A 57 1.59 -7.18 15.79
N GLU A 58 1.18 -8.18 15.01
CA GLU A 58 1.77 -9.52 15.03
C GLU A 58 3.27 -9.49 14.71
N TYR A 59 3.66 -8.73 13.68
CA TYR A 59 5.06 -8.56 13.31
C TYR A 59 5.90 -7.99 14.46
N ARG A 60 5.39 -6.93 15.13
CA ARG A 60 6.06 -6.32 16.30
C ARG A 60 6.16 -7.28 17.49
N GLU A 61 5.18 -8.16 17.66
CA GLU A 61 5.19 -9.21 18.68
C GLU A 61 6.08 -10.40 18.31
N GLY A 62 6.70 -10.39 17.12
CA GLY A 62 7.56 -11.47 16.62
C GLY A 62 6.76 -12.70 16.15
N ILE A 63 5.49 -12.50 15.80
CA ILE A 63 4.58 -13.49 15.27
C ILE A 63 4.56 -13.33 13.75
N TYR A 64 5.42 -14.07 13.07
CA TYR A 64 5.48 -14.12 11.61
C TYR A 64 6.13 -15.43 11.17
N TYR A 65 5.85 -15.83 9.93
CA TYR A 65 6.52 -16.94 9.28
C TYR A 65 7.61 -16.43 8.34
N THR A 66 8.73 -17.14 8.29
CA THR A 66 9.77 -16.91 7.28
C THR A 66 9.40 -17.58 5.96
N HIS A 67 10.06 -17.19 4.87
CA HIS A 67 9.82 -17.76 3.56
C HIS A 67 9.98 -19.29 3.54
N GLU A 68 11.06 -19.80 4.15
CA GLU A 68 11.34 -21.23 4.28
C GLU A 68 10.25 -21.97 5.06
N GLU A 69 9.77 -21.40 6.16
CA GLU A 69 8.70 -22.00 6.98
C GLU A 69 7.38 -22.09 6.20
N ILE A 70 7.02 -21.07 5.42
CA ILE A 70 5.82 -21.09 4.58
C ILE A 70 5.95 -22.14 3.47
N LEU A 71 7.10 -22.21 2.79
CA LEU A 71 7.34 -23.20 1.74
C LEU A 71 7.26 -24.64 2.27
N ALA A 72 7.86 -24.89 3.44
CA ALA A 72 7.77 -26.19 4.11
C ALA A 72 6.33 -26.55 4.49
N ASP A 73 5.57 -25.60 5.06
CA ASP A 73 4.17 -25.80 5.43
C ASP A 73 3.26 -26.03 4.20
N LEU A 74 3.59 -25.42 3.04
CA LEU A 74 2.89 -25.60 1.77
C LEU A 74 3.36 -26.81 0.97
N GLY A 75 4.44 -27.48 1.38
CA GLY A 75 5.03 -28.63 0.67
C GLY A 75 5.70 -28.27 -0.66
N ILE A 76 6.11 -27.01 -0.82
CA ILE A 76 6.75 -26.49 -2.04
C ILE A 76 8.27 -26.48 -1.82
N SER A 77 9.02 -27.17 -2.68
CA SER A 77 10.48 -27.02 -2.76
C SER A 77 10.86 -25.80 -3.62
N GLU A 78 11.93 -25.09 -3.27
CA GLU A 78 12.44 -23.93 -4.04
C GLU A 78 12.60 -24.21 -5.54
N THR A 79 12.94 -25.45 -5.90
CA THR A 79 13.07 -25.96 -7.28
C THR A 79 11.78 -25.87 -8.11
N THR A 80 10.61 -25.86 -7.47
CA THR A 80 9.31 -25.82 -8.16
C THR A 80 8.96 -24.40 -8.62
N LEU A 81 9.50 -23.36 -7.95
CA LEU A 81 9.25 -21.95 -8.28
C LEU A 81 9.86 -21.54 -9.62
N GLU A 82 10.93 -22.20 -10.05
CA GLU A 82 11.59 -21.96 -11.34
C GLU A 82 10.73 -22.39 -12.54
N SER A 83 9.74 -23.28 -12.32
CA SER A 83 8.88 -23.81 -13.37
C SER A 83 7.68 -22.92 -13.72
N GLY A 84 7.50 -21.78 -13.03
CA GLY A 84 6.53 -20.74 -13.39
C GLY A 84 5.05 -21.11 -13.15
N VAL A 85 4.76 -22.22 -12.48
CA VAL A 85 3.39 -22.62 -12.12
C VAL A 85 3.09 -22.18 -10.70
N CYS A 86 2.65 -20.93 -10.56
CA CYS A 86 2.03 -20.45 -9.32
C CYS A 86 0.57 -20.90 -9.29
N GLU A 87 0.31 -22.14 -8.84
CA GLU A 87 -1.04 -22.48 -8.36
C GLU A 87 -1.26 -21.70 -7.07
N THR A 88 -2.14 -20.70 -7.08
CA THR A 88 -2.56 -19.99 -5.87
C THR A 88 -3.32 -20.99 -4.99
N PRO A 89 -2.78 -21.44 -3.84
CA PRO A 89 -3.52 -22.31 -2.96
C PRO A 89 -4.66 -21.48 -2.37
N GLU A 90 -5.90 -21.85 -2.67
CA GLU A 90 -7.10 -21.26 -2.06
C GLU A 90 -6.99 -21.38 -0.52
N GLU A 91 -7.03 -20.23 0.15
CA GLU A 91 -7.42 -20.07 1.56
C GLU A 91 -6.74 -20.93 2.63
N LYS A 92 -5.42 -21.14 2.58
CA LYS A 92 -4.68 -21.67 3.74
C LYS A 92 -3.41 -20.92 4.06
N TYR A 93 -3.53 -19.63 4.36
CA TYR A 93 -2.53 -19.00 5.20
C TYR A 93 -2.69 -19.55 6.62
N PRO A 94 -1.63 -20.08 7.26
CA PRO A 94 -1.71 -20.61 8.61
C PRO A 94 -2.06 -19.49 9.59
N THR A 95 -3.36 -19.36 9.91
CA THR A 95 -3.87 -18.43 10.92
C THR A 95 -3.66 -19.06 12.30
N GLY A 96 -2.44 -18.97 12.82
CA GLY A 96 -2.12 -19.57 14.12
C GLY A 96 -0.64 -19.60 14.47
N LYS A 97 -0.19 -18.54 15.14
CA LYS A 97 1.04 -18.32 15.94
C LYS A 97 2.12 -19.42 16.01
N LYS A 98 3.34 -19.08 15.54
CA LYS A 98 4.61 -19.47 16.19
C LYS A 98 5.22 -18.21 16.81
N THR A 99 5.48 -18.20 18.12
CA THR A 99 6.27 -17.11 18.72
C THR A 99 7.74 -17.50 18.64
N LYS A 100 8.63 -16.60 18.15
CA LYS A 100 10.08 -16.87 18.18
C LYS A 100 10.63 -17.08 19.60
N LYS A 101 9.89 -16.68 20.65
CA LYS A 101 10.26 -16.92 22.06
C LYS A 101 10.31 -18.40 22.48
N GLU A 102 9.77 -19.32 21.69
CA GLU A 102 9.69 -20.74 22.04
C GLU A 102 10.81 -21.60 21.43
N LYS A 103 11.64 -21.03 20.53
CA LYS A 103 12.74 -21.78 19.88
C LYS A 103 14.11 -21.63 20.57
N ASP A 104 14.23 -20.78 21.60
CA ASP A 104 15.48 -20.50 22.33
C ASP A 104 15.48 -21.01 23.79
N ALA A 105 14.58 -21.92 24.17
CA ALA A 105 14.48 -22.52 25.52
C ALA A 105 14.84 -24.02 25.52
#